data_AF-A0A6J6XJE3-F1
#
_entry.id   AF-A0A6J6XJE3-F1
#
_cell.length_a   1.000
_cell.length_b   1.000
_cell.length_c   1.000
_cell.angle_alpha   90.00
_cell.angle_beta   90.00
_cell.angle_gamma   90.00
#
_symmetry.space_group_name_H-M   'P 1'
#
loop_
_entity.id
_entity.type
_entity.pdbx_description
1 polymer ?
#
loop_
_entity_poly.entity_id
_entity_poly.type
_entity_poly.pdbx_seq_one_letter_code
_entity_poly.pdbx_strand_id
1 'polypeptide(L)'
;MLTDSELTWEQPEPFAFVVTLPGEHKLATPCAFVVGPHTVSINAFVARKPDENHEEVYRRILQQNPRLSGIAFALDRLGDIYLVGRVPTSGLTAELVDALMGSVAVAADGMFDRILATGFESSIRKEWQWRQAQGEPTDNLEPFRHLLHLEAEEGPDQA
;
A
#
# COMPACT_ATOMS: atom_id res chain seq x y z
N MET A 1 -17.59 -17.76 -4.26
CA MET A 1 -16.70 -16.63 -4.65
C MET A 1 -15.78 -16.25 -3.49
N LEU A 2 -16.18 -15.41 -2.52
CA LEU A 2 -15.33 -15.13 -1.34
C LEU A 2 -15.22 -16.32 -0.36
N THR A 3 -16.24 -17.18 -0.33
CA THR A 3 -16.24 -18.43 0.46
C THR A 3 -15.36 -19.52 -0.14
N ASP A 4 -14.97 -19.41 -1.42
CA ASP A 4 -14.13 -20.40 -2.11
C ASP A 4 -12.68 -19.93 -2.26
N SER A 5 -12.38 -18.68 -1.86
CA SER A 5 -11.02 -18.16 -1.78
C SER A 5 -10.41 -18.49 -0.43
N GLU A 6 -9.12 -18.83 -0.39
CA GLU A 6 -8.32 -18.95 0.86
C GLU A 6 -8.07 -17.58 1.54
N LEU A 7 -8.68 -16.51 1.03
CA LEU A 7 -8.54 -15.15 1.53
C LEU A 7 -9.43 -14.94 2.76
N THR A 8 -8.88 -14.25 3.76
CA THR A 8 -9.65 -13.80 4.91
C THR A 8 -10.52 -12.61 4.49
N TRP A 9 -11.81 -12.68 4.79
CA TRP A 9 -12.74 -11.59 4.56
C TRP A 9 -13.72 -11.43 5.71
N GLU A 10 -14.24 -10.22 5.85
CA GLU A 10 -15.26 -9.85 6.81
C GLU A 10 -16.36 -9.01 6.16
N GLN A 11 -17.52 -8.99 6.78
CA GLN A 11 -18.67 -8.19 6.35
C GLN A 11 -19.12 -7.28 7.51
N PRO A 12 -18.51 -6.10 7.68
CA PRO A 12 -18.83 -5.22 8.80
C PRO A 12 -20.25 -4.63 8.71
N GLU A 13 -20.74 -4.42 7.49
CA GLU A 13 -22.09 -3.87 7.24
C GLU A 13 -22.79 -4.65 6.13
N PRO A 14 -24.14 -4.60 6.05
CA PRO A 14 -24.85 -5.05 4.88
C PRO A 14 -24.27 -4.39 3.62
N PHE A 15 -23.87 -5.21 2.64
CA PHE A 15 -23.28 -4.75 1.37
C PHE A 15 -21.86 -4.17 1.43
N ALA A 16 -21.18 -4.22 2.57
CA ALA A 16 -19.76 -3.87 2.69
C ALA A 16 -18.93 -5.12 3.01
N PHE A 17 -17.95 -5.43 2.18
CA PHE A 17 -17.05 -6.57 2.34
C PHE A 17 -15.62 -6.07 2.41
N VAL A 18 -14.84 -6.56 3.36
CA VAL A 18 -13.41 -6.26 3.44
C VAL A 18 -12.65 -7.57 3.22
N VAL A 19 -11.80 -7.58 2.20
CA VAL A 19 -10.96 -8.73 1.85
C VAL A 19 -9.52 -8.37 2.13
N THR A 20 -8.83 -9.18 2.91
CA THR A 20 -7.41 -8.97 3.21
C THR A 20 -6.57 -9.68 2.16
N LEU A 21 -5.92 -8.90 1.31
CA LEU A 21 -5.03 -9.41 0.26
C LEU A 21 -3.61 -9.58 0.82
N PRO A 22 -2.99 -10.76 0.68
CA PRO A 22 -1.58 -10.94 1.03
C PRO A 22 -0.69 -10.18 0.05
N GLY A 23 0.45 -9.67 0.54
CA GLY A 23 1.51 -9.06 -0.27
C GLY A 23 2.87 -9.53 0.20
N GLU A 24 3.89 -9.41 -0.65
CA GLU A 24 5.25 -9.83 -0.32
C GLU A 24 5.95 -8.76 0.53
N HIS A 25 5.79 -7.49 0.16
CA HIS A 25 6.44 -6.35 0.82
C HIS A 25 5.48 -5.64 1.77
N LYS A 26 4.20 -5.54 1.38
CA LYS A 26 3.13 -5.11 2.26
C LYS A 26 2.35 -6.32 2.76
N LEU A 27 2.65 -6.71 4.01
CA LEU A 27 2.12 -7.92 4.68
C LEU A 27 0.62 -8.17 4.49
N ALA A 28 -0.19 -7.10 4.50
CA ALA A 28 -1.62 -7.19 4.27
C ALA A 28 -2.17 -5.90 3.66
N THR A 29 -2.96 -6.02 2.60
CA THR A 29 -3.72 -4.90 2.02
C THR A 29 -5.21 -5.15 2.18
N PRO A 30 -5.88 -4.49 3.14
CA PRO A 30 -7.33 -4.57 3.26
C PRO A 30 -7.97 -3.85 2.06
N CYS A 31 -8.81 -4.59 1.34
CA CYS A 31 -9.53 -4.14 0.16
C CYS A 31 -11.03 -4.18 0.44
N ALA A 32 -11.65 -3.01 0.54
CA ALA A 32 -13.06 -2.86 0.82
C ALA A 32 -13.88 -2.77 -0.47
N PHE A 33 -14.92 -3.60 -0.57
CA PHE A 33 -15.94 -3.58 -1.60
C PHE A 33 -17.26 -3.12 -0.99
N VAL A 34 -17.80 -2.01 -1.48
CA VAL A 34 -19.11 -1.50 -1.03
C VAL A 34 -20.08 -1.54 -2.19
N VAL A 35 -21.12 -2.36 -2.06
CA VAL A 35 -22.14 -2.59 -3.09
C VAL A 35 -23.27 -1.58 -2.91
N GLY A 36 -23.33 -0.60 -3.80
CA GLY A 36 -24.45 0.32 -3.90
C GLY A 36 -25.52 -0.13 -4.89
N PRO A 37 -26.61 0.65 -5.04
CA PRO A 37 -27.74 0.31 -5.92
C PRO A 37 -27.36 0.09 -7.40
N HIS A 38 -26.35 0.81 -7.88
CA HIS A 38 -25.94 0.80 -9.29
C HIS A 38 -24.44 0.59 -9.50
N THR A 39 -23.65 0.70 -8.44
CA THR A 39 -22.19 0.64 -8.53
C THR A 39 -21.61 -0.07 -7.33
N VAL A 40 -20.58 -0.87 -7.55
CA VAL A 40 -19.67 -1.36 -6.52
C VAL A 40 -18.45 -0.46 -6.49
N SER A 41 -18.13 0.08 -5.32
CA SER A 41 -16.87 0.81 -5.11
C SER A 41 -15.85 -0.09 -4.44
N ILE A 42 -14.61 0.02 -4.91
CA ILE A 42 -13.45 -0.67 -4.37
C ILE A 42 -12.56 0.40 -3.73
N ASN A 43 -12.12 0.17 -2.50
CA ASN A 43 -11.18 1.06 -1.81
C ASN A 43 -10.16 0.21 -1.05
N ALA A 44 -8.89 0.37 -1.36
CA ALA A 44 -7.80 -0.27 -0.64
C ALA A 44 -6.84 0.82 -0.11
N PHE A 45 -6.62 0.82 1.19
CA PHE A 45 -5.65 1.72 1.82
C PHE A 45 -4.24 1.25 1.46
N VAL A 46 -3.41 2.14 0.90
CA VAL A 46 -2.03 1.82 0.49
C VAL A 46 -1.04 2.27 1.54
N ALA A 47 -1.00 3.57 1.83
CA ALA A 47 -0.06 4.18 2.77
C ALA A 47 -0.65 5.47 3.36
N ARG A 48 -0.14 5.88 4.53
CA ARG A 48 -0.44 7.20 5.08
C ARG A 48 0.15 8.29 4.18
N LYS A 49 -0.32 9.52 4.38
CA LYS A 49 0.30 10.72 3.80
C LYS A 49 1.83 10.66 3.98
N PRO A 50 2.62 10.82 2.90
CA PRO A 50 4.07 10.95 2.99
C PRO A 50 4.49 12.03 3.99
N ASP A 51 5.59 11.82 4.70
CA ASP A 51 6.16 12.83 5.61
C ASP A 51 6.94 13.89 4.82
N GLU A 52 7.58 13.49 3.72
CA GLU A 52 8.41 14.33 2.87
C GLU A 52 8.23 14.01 1.37
N ASN A 53 8.82 14.82 0.50
CA ASN A 53 8.83 14.63 -0.97
C ASN A 53 7.46 14.31 -1.62
N HIS A 54 6.37 14.86 -1.04
CA HIS A 54 4.99 14.65 -1.46
C HIS A 54 4.79 14.74 -2.98
N GLU A 55 5.33 15.78 -3.60
CA GLU A 55 5.17 16.03 -5.04
C GLU A 55 5.73 14.88 -5.88
N GLU A 56 6.89 14.34 -5.50
CA GLU A 56 7.53 13.23 -6.20
C GLU A 56 6.76 11.92 -5.97
N VAL A 57 6.33 11.66 -4.75
CA VAL A 57 5.49 10.49 -4.44
C VAL A 57 4.19 10.54 -5.26
N TYR A 58 3.50 11.68 -5.23
CA TYR A 58 2.22 11.87 -5.91
C TYR A 58 2.37 11.82 -7.44
N ARG A 59 3.41 12.43 -7.99
CA ARG A 59 3.74 12.31 -9.42
C ARG A 59 3.91 10.84 -9.82
N ARG A 60 4.65 10.05 -9.05
CA ARG A 60 4.93 8.65 -9.36
C ARG A 60 3.69 7.77 -9.31
N ILE A 61 2.87 7.89 -8.27
CA ILE A 61 1.61 7.11 -8.20
C ILE A 61 0.66 7.50 -9.34
N LEU A 62 0.60 8.78 -9.72
CA LEU A 62 -0.22 9.23 -10.86
C LEU A 62 0.30 8.70 -12.20
N GLN A 63 1.62 8.62 -12.37
CA GLN A 63 2.24 8.00 -13.56
C GLN A 63 1.98 6.49 -13.66
N GLN A 64 1.61 5.83 -12.56
CA GLN A 64 1.27 4.42 -12.57
C GLN A 64 -0.16 4.17 -13.05
N ASN A 65 -1.08 5.12 -12.85
CA ASN A 65 -2.51 4.97 -13.20
C ASN A 65 -2.78 4.49 -14.63
N PRO A 66 -2.08 4.95 -15.69
CA PRO A 66 -2.31 4.46 -17.06
C PRO A 66 -2.03 2.97 -17.26
N ARG A 67 -1.30 2.33 -16.33
CA ARG A 67 -0.97 0.90 -16.38
C ARG A 67 -1.95 0.05 -15.56
N LEU A 68 -2.82 0.68 -14.78
CA LEU A 68 -3.78 -0.01 -13.91
C LEU A 68 -5.09 -0.25 -14.67
N SER A 69 -5.75 -1.36 -14.34
CA SER A 69 -7.04 -1.73 -14.93
C SER A 69 -8.13 -1.75 -13.87
N GLY A 70 -9.21 -0.99 -14.10
CA GLY A 70 -10.37 -0.96 -13.21
C GLY A 70 -10.17 -0.23 -11.86
N ILE A 71 -8.93 0.14 -11.54
CA ILE A 71 -8.55 0.91 -10.33
C ILE A 71 -7.58 2.04 -10.68
N ALA A 72 -7.46 3.00 -9.78
CA ALA A 72 -6.51 4.10 -9.86
C ALA A 72 -6.03 4.50 -8.46
N PHE A 73 -4.82 5.03 -8.36
CA PHE A 73 -4.37 5.74 -7.17
C PHE A 73 -5.16 7.04 -6.99
N ALA A 74 -5.58 7.28 -5.75
CA ALA A 74 -6.25 8.50 -5.31
C ALA A 74 -5.71 8.92 -3.94
N LEU A 75 -5.93 10.19 -3.62
CA LEU A 75 -5.62 10.77 -2.32
C LEU A 75 -6.92 11.13 -1.61
N ASP A 76 -6.96 10.92 -0.30
CA ASP A 76 -8.04 11.47 0.53
C ASP A 76 -7.77 12.93 0.91
N ARG A 77 -8.62 13.51 1.78
CA ARG A 77 -8.46 14.88 2.26
C ARG A 77 -7.23 15.08 3.15
N LEU A 78 -6.76 14.04 3.81
CA LEU A 78 -5.56 14.07 4.65
C LEU A 78 -4.29 13.83 3.83
N GLY A 79 -4.41 13.42 2.57
CA GLY A 79 -3.29 13.07 1.69
C GLY A 79 -2.85 11.61 1.81
N ASP A 80 -3.65 10.78 2.48
CA ASP A 80 -3.48 9.33 2.54
C ASP A 80 -3.74 8.71 1.17
N ILE A 81 -2.96 7.68 0.84
CA ILE A 81 -2.92 7.08 -0.49
C ILE A 81 -3.82 5.85 -0.51
N TYR A 82 -4.73 5.82 -1.49
CA TYR A 82 -5.66 4.74 -1.72
C TYR A 82 -5.58 4.23 -3.17
N LEU A 83 -5.92 2.97 -3.37
CA LEU A 83 -6.36 2.45 -4.67
C LEU A 83 -7.88 2.41 -4.67
N VAL A 84 -8.49 3.07 -5.65
CA VAL A 84 -9.94 3.21 -5.77
C VAL A 84 -10.43 2.69 -7.11
N GLY A 85 -11.57 2.01 -7.11
CA GLY A 85 -12.22 1.51 -8.31
C GLY A 85 -13.73 1.69 -8.22
N ARG A 86 -14.39 1.79 -9.38
CA ARG A 86 -15.86 1.85 -9.44
C ARG A 86 -16.36 1.09 -10.65
N VAL A 87 -17.19 0.08 -10.40
CA VAL A 87 -17.76 -0.77 -11.45
C VAL A 87 -19.29 -0.80 -11.35
N PRO A 88 -20.03 -0.85 -12.47
CA PRO A 88 -21.48 -1.01 -12.43
C PRO A 88 -21.88 -2.35 -11.81
N THR A 89 -22.90 -2.36 -10.94
CA THR A 89 -23.39 -3.60 -10.32
C THR A 89 -23.89 -4.60 -11.36
N SER A 90 -24.44 -4.12 -12.48
CA SER A 90 -24.91 -4.95 -13.59
C SER A 90 -23.79 -5.67 -14.36
N GLY A 91 -22.55 -5.17 -14.27
CA GLY A 91 -21.37 -5.73 -14.95
C GLY A 91 -20.45 -6.50 -14.01
N LEU A 92 -20.87 -6.73 -12.76
CA LEU A 92 -20.05 -7.42 -11.77
C LEU A 92 -20.04 -8.92 -12.04
N THR A 93 -18.88 -9.46 -12.39
CA THR A 93 -18.65 -10.91 -12.50
C THR A 93 -17.58 -11.35 -11.52
N ALA A 94 -17.53 -12.65 -11.27
CA ALA A 94 -16.49 -13.31 -10.50
C ALA A 94 -15.08 -12.95 -11.00
N GLU A 95 -14.88 -13.04 -12.31
CA GLU A 95 -13.61 -12.81 -12.98
C GLU A 95 -13.19 -11.34 -12.89
N LEU A 96 -14.16 -10.42 -12.96
CA LEU A 96 -13.88 -9.00 -12.77
C LEU A 96 -13.44 -8.71 -11.33
N VAL A 97 -14.10 -9.30 -10.33
CA VAL A 97 -13.73 -9.12 -8.92
C VAL A 97 -12.34 -9.67 -8.66
N ASP A 98 -12.03 -10.86 -9.17
CA ASP A 98 -10.70 -11.47 -9.07
C ASP A 98 -9.62 -10.59 -9.73
N ALA A 99 -9.86 -10.14 -10.96
CA ALA A 99 -8.94 -9.25 -11.67
C ALA A 99 -8.71 -7.92 -10.93
N LEU A 100 -9.75 -7.35 -10.31
CA LEU A 100 -9.63 -6.14 -9.50
C LEU A 100 -8.79 -6.38 -8.24
N MET A 101 -9.02 -7.49 -7.53
CA MET A 101 -8.22 -7.86 -6.36
C MET A 101 -6.76 -8.08 -6.74
N GLY A 102 -6.48 -8.79 -7.83
CA GLY A 102 -5.13 -8.98 -8.36
C GLY A 102 -4.45 -7.65 -8.73
N SER A 103 -5.19 -6.74 -9.39
CA SER A 103 -4.67 -5.41 -9.71
C SER A 103 -4.37 -4.59 -8.46
N VAL A 104 -5.18 -4.71 -7.40
CA VAL A 104 -4.92 -4.04 -6.11
C VAL A 104 -3.67 -4.59 -5.45
N ALA A 105 -3.55 -5.92 -5.35
CA ALA A 105 -2.39 -6.57 -4.73
C ALA A 105 -1.09 -6.16 -5.41
N VAL A 106 -1.01 -6.29 -6.73
CA VAL A 106 0.19 -5.95 -7.51
C VAL A 106 0.52 -4.45 -7.42
N ALA A 107 -0.47 -3.58 -7.52
CA ALA A 107 -0.24 -2.14 -7.48
C ALA A 107 0.17 -1.66 -6.09
N ALA A 108 -0.45 -2.19 -5.03
CA ALA A 108 -0.13 -1.85 -3.65
C ALA A 108 1.29 -2.31 -3.31
N ASP A 109 1.62 -3.56 -3.60
CA ASP A 109 2.93 -4.14 -3.28
C ASP A 109 4.05 -3.48 -4.10
N GLY A 110 3.89 -3.36 -5.41
CA GLY A 110 4.92 -2.81 -6.30
C GLY A 110 5.19 -1.31 -6.13
N MET A 111 4.28 -0.55 -5.50
CA MET A 111 4.50 0.86 -5.17
C MET A 111 4.88 1.11 -3.71
N PHE A 112 4.71 0.13 -2.83
CA PHE A 112 4.90 0.29 -1.39
C PHE A 112 6.31 0.78 -1.05
N ASP A 113 7.34 0.04 -1.48
CA ASP A 113 8.74 0.41 -1.21
C ASP A 113 9.11 1.76 -1.78
N ARG A 114 8.59 2.09 -2.97
CA ARG A 114 8.88 3.37 -3.63
C ARG A 114 8.28 4.55 -2.87
N ILE A 115 7.06 4.38 -2.36
CA ILE A 115 6.41 5.38 -1.51
C ILE A 115 7.20 5.55 -0.23
N LEU A 116 7.63 4.46 0.42
CA LEU A 116 8.43 4.53 1.64
C LEU A 116 9.81 5.16 1.43
N ALA A 117 10.52 4.71 0.39
CA ALA A 117 11.84 5.22 0.00
C ALA A 117 11.86 6.72 -0.24
N THR A 118 10.81 7.24 -0.86
CA THR A 118 10.77 8.65 -1.24
C THR A 118 10.12 9.51 -0.16
N GLY A 119 9.06 8.99 0.46
CA GLY A 119 8.14 9.76 1.30
C GLY A 119 8.36 9.62 2.81
N PHE A 120 9.20 8.67 3.25
CA PHE A 120 9.38 8.35 4.66
C PHE A 120 10.84 8.10 5.04
N GLU A 121 11.80 8.42 4.16
CA GLU A 121 13.22 8.11 4.33
C GLU A 121 13.78 8.60 5.67
N SER A 122 13.58 9.89 5.96
CA SER A 122 14.04 10.55 7.19
C SER A 122 13.42 9.94 8.44
N SER A 123 12.13 9.60 8.39
CA SER A 123 11.40 9.01 9.51
C SER A 123 11.86 7.57 9.79
N ILE A 124 12.03 6.76 8.73
CA ILE A 124 12.56 5.40 8.83
C ILE A 124 13.99 5.43 9.38
N ARG A 125 14.83 6.38 8.93
CA ARG A 125 16.22 6.53 9.42
C ARG A 125 16.28 6.85 10.90
N LYS A 126 15.44 7.78 11.37
CA LYS A 126 15.37 8.15 12.79
C LYS A 126 14.89 7.00 13.67
N GLU A 127 13.84 6.30 13.24
CA GLU A 127 13.33 5.12 13.95
C GLU A 127 14.41 4.02 14.06
N TRP A 128 15.14 3.76 12.96
CA TRP A 128 16.25 2.81 12.95
C TRP A 128 17.34 3.18 13.95
N GLN A 129 17.80 4.43 13.93
CA GLN A 129 18.83 4.91 14.86
C GLN A 129 18.37 4.83 16.31
N TRP A 130 17.11 5.17 16.58
CA TRP A 130 16.51 5.09 17.92
C TRP A 130 16.48 3.64 18.43
N ARG A 131 16.03 2.69 17.61
CA ARG A 131 15.99 1.27 18.00
C ARG A 131 17.38 0.70 18.26
N GLN A 132 18.35 1.01 17.39
CA GLN A 132 19.73 0.58 17.62
C GLN A 132 20.31 1.14 18.92
N ALA A 133 20.04 2.41 19.24
CA ALA A 133 20.52 3.03 20.47
C ALA A 133 19.87 2.43 21.74
N GLN A 134 18.63 1.93 21.63
CA GLN A 134 17.89 1.33 22.74
C GLN A 134 18.03 -0.20 22.84
N GLY A 135 18.67 -0.84 21.85
CA GLY A 135 18.76 -2.30 21.76
C GLY A 135 17.44 -2.98 21.42
N GLU A 136 16.51 -2.26 20.78
CA GLU A 136 15.20 -2.77 20.35
C GLU A 136 15.29 -3.52 19.01
N PRO A 137 14.45 -4.53 18.75
CA PRO A 137 14.46 -5.29 17.51
C PRO A 137 14.17 -4.44 16.26
N THR A 138 14.98 -4.61 15.21
CA THR A 138 14.85 -3.92 13.90
C THR A 138 14.28 -4.82 12.79
N ASP A 139 13.75 -6.01 13.11
CA ASP A 139 13.26 -6.99 12.11
C ASP A 139 12.24 -6.40 11.12
N ASN A 140 11.32 -5.57 11.61
CA ASN A 140 10.30 -4.90 10.77
C ASN A 140 10.87 -3.78 9.90
N LEU A 141 12.11 -3.36 10.15
CA LEU A 141 12.80 -2.34 9.38
C LEU A 141 13.80 -2.94 8.39
N GLU A 142 14.24 -4.20 8.59
CA GLU A 142 15.26 -4.86 7.76
C GLU A 142 14.96 -4.82 6.26
N PRO A 143 13.70 -4.97 5.79
CA PRO A 143 13.36 -4.79 4.37
C PRO A 143 13.75 -3.41 3.82
N PHE A 144 13.84 -2.37 4.67
CA PHE A 144 14.17 -1.00 4.29
C PHE A 144 15.65 -0.65 4.47
N ARG A 145 16.50 -1.60 4.89
CA ARG A 145 17.93 -1.37 5.08
C ARG A 145 18.61 -0.85 3.80
N HIS A 146 18.17 -1.33 2.64
CA HIS A 146 18.66 -0.88 1.35
C HIS A 146 18.29 0.58 1.01
N LEU A 147 17.22 1.13 1.63
CA LEU A 147 16.77 2.51 1.45
C LEU A 147 17.56 3.49 2.30
N LEU A 148 18.13 3.03 3.41
CA LEU A 148 18.80 3.90 4.36
C LEU A 148 20.20 4.33 3.92
N HIS A 149 20.71 3.83 2.78
CA HIS A 149 22.09 4.04 2.31
C HIS A 149 23.08 4.06 3.48
N LEU A 150 22.95 3.10 4.40
CA LEU A 150 23.88 2.89 5.50
C LEU A 150 25.16 2.25 4.93
N GLU A 151 25.77 2.90 3.94
CA GLU A 151 27.22 2.81 3.79
C GLU A 151 27.79 3.48 5.03
N ALA A 152 28.56 2.71 5.77
CA ALA A 152 29.17 3.13 7.01
C ALA A 152 29.84 4.49 6.78
N GLU A 153 29.44 5.50 7.55
CA GLU A 153 30.39 6.52 7.94
C GLU A 153 31.45 5.78 8.80
N GLU A 154 32.41 5.14 8.12
CA GLU A 154 33.72 4.90 8.68
C GLU A 154 34.27 6.29 9.02
N GLY A 155 34.07 6.67 10.29
CA GLY A 155 34.71 7.86 10.84
C GLY A 155 36.20 7.77 10.55
N PRO A 156 36.85 8.88 10.16
CA PRO A 156 38.22 8.85 9.70
C PRO A 156 39.12 8.26 10.80
N ASP A 157 39.83 7.21 10.39
CA ASP A 157 40.92 6.55 11.09
C ASP A 157 41.85 7.61 11.71
N GLN A 158 41.83 7.74 13.04
CA GLN A 158 42.77 8.58 13.78
C GLN A 158 44.05 7.79 13.99
N ALA A 159 44.99 8.00 13.06
CA ALA A 159 46.40 7.65 13.18
C ALA A 159 47.15 8.63 14.10
#